data_AF-A0A525IFX7-F1
#
_entry.id   AF-A0A525IFX7-F1
#
_cell.length_a   1.000
_cell.length_b   1.000
_cell.length_c   1.000
_cell.angle_alpha   90.00
_cell.angle_beta   90.00
_cell.angle_gamma   90.00
#
_symmetry.space_group_name_H-M   'P 1'
#
loop_
_entity.id
_entity.type
_entity.pdbx_description
1 polymer ?
#
loop_
_entity_poly.entity_id
_entity_poly.type
_entity_poly.pdbx_seq_one_letter_code
_entity_poly.pdbx_strand_id
1 'polypeptide(L)'
;MVFESVEISTPVAESPAISWAAIAAGAVAAAALTLVLLAFGVGMGFSVVSPWGNSGVSATTFEIGTGLYLIVVAMLASTIGGYIAGRLRTRWVGVHTHEVFFRDTAHGFLAWAFATVLSAAFLTAAASNIVGGASSGLAPAASVSTSQSAGSGGPVDYYVD
;
A
#
# COMPACT_ATOMS: atom_id res chain seq x y z
N MET A 1 23.10 -60.07 22.19
CA MET A 1 22.13 -58.95 22.18
C MET A 1 22.51 -58.09 20.98
N VAL A 2 21.83 -58.30 19.85
CA VAL A 2 22.07 -57.54 18.61
C VAL A 2 21.25 -56.27 18.73
N PHE A 3 21.91 -55.12 18.80
CA PHE A 3 21.25 -53.83 18.78
C PHE A 3 20.96 -53.52 17.30
N GLU A 4 19.69 -53.59 16.91
CA GLU A 4 19.25 -53.05 15.63
C GLU A 4 19.34 -51.53 15.73
N SER A 5 20.29 -50.95 14.99
CA SER A 5 20.38 -49.51 14.84
C SER A 5 19.16 -49.05 14.06
N VAL A 6 18.13 -48.62 14.77
CA VAL A 6 16.98 -47.91 14.19
C VAL A 6 17.54 -46.67 13.50
N GLU A 7 17.67 -46.75 12.18
CA GLU A 7 18.02 -45.61 11.35
C GLU A 7 16.85 -44.64 11.43
N ILE A 8 17.02 -43.58 12.23
CA ILE A 8 16.08 -42.47 12.27
C ILE A 8 16.20 -41.81 10.90
N SER A 9 15.29 -42.16 9.99
CA SER A 9 15.05 -41.39 8.77
C SER A 9 14.80 -39.95 9.19
N THR A 10 15.80 -39.09 9.08
CA THR A 10 15.62 -37.66 9.25
C THR A 10 14.52 -37.26 8.28
N PRO A 11 13.42 -36.61 8.72
CA PRO A 11 12.45 -36.11 7.77
C PRO A 11 13.22 -35.26 6.77
N VAL A 12 13.09 -35.57 5.47
CA VAL A 12 13.57 -34.68 4.42
C VAL A 12 13.11 -33.29 4.83
N ALA A 13 14.05 -32.37 5.05
CA ALA A 13 13.72 -31.03 5.50
C ALA A 13 12.78 -30.42 4.45
N GLU A 14 11.48 -30.47 4.72
CA GLU A 14 10.49 -29.90 3.82
C GLU A 14 10.74 -28.40 3.84
N SER A 15 11.21 -27.87 2.71
CA SER A 15 11.26 -26.42 2.56
C SER A 15 9.83 -25.90 2.72
N PRO A 16 9.62 -24.76 3.40
CA PRO A 16 8.29 -24.21 3.64
C PRO A 16 7.71 -23.66 2.35
N ALA A 17 6.49 -24.09 1.96
CA ALA A 17 5.87 -23.78 0.65
C ALA A 17 5.77 -22.27 0.36
N ILE A 18 5.75 -21.45 1.42
CA ILE A 18 5.62 -20.00 1.38
C ILE A 18 6.81 -19.38 2.12
N SER A 19 7.51 -18.47 1.45
CA SER A 19 8.63 -17.71 2.00
C SER A 19 8.18 -16.32 2.49
N TRP A 20 7.82 -16.23 3.76
CA TRP A 20 7.37 -14.98 4.38
C TRP A 20 8.38 -13.83 4.28
N ALA A 21 9.67 -14.13 4.37
CA ALA A 21 10.72 -13.12 4.22
C ALA A 21 10.73 -12.49 2.81
N ALA A 22 10.48 -13.28 1.76
CA ALA A 22 10.41 -12.77 0.39
C ALA A 22 9.17 -11.90 0.18
N ILE A 23 8.02 -12.33 0.72
CA ILE A 23 6.77 -11.57 0.70
C ILE A 23 6.94 -10.24 1.41
N ALA A 24 7.50 -10.24 2.63
CA ALA A 24 7.74 -9.04 3.41
C ALA A 24 8.68 -8.07 2.69
N ALA A 25 9.80 -8.57 2.13
CA ALA A 25 10.74 -7.74 1.38
C ALA A 25 10.09 -7.10 0.14
N GLY A 26 9.36 -7.88 -0.66
CA GLY A 26 8.65 -7.35 -1.83
C GLY A 26 7.55 -6.35 -1.47
N ALA A 27 6.81 -6.62 -0.39
CA ALA A 27 5.76 -5.73 0.09
C ALA A 27 6.31 -4.39 0.62
N VAL A 28 7.41 -4.42 1.38
CA VAL A 28 8.09 -3.21 1.85
C VAL A 28 8.61 -2.39 0.66
N ALA A 29 9.17 -3.05 -0.36
CA ALA A 29 9.60 -2.37 -1.57
C ALA A 29 8.43 -1.70 -2.32
N ALA A 30 7.29 -2.39 -2.47
CA ALA A 30 6.08 -1.82 -3.07
C ALA A 30 5.55 -0.63 -2.26
N ALA A 31 5.47 -0.75 -0.93
CA ALA A 31 5.03 0.32 -0.06
C ALA A 31 5.96 1.54 -0.15
N ALA A 32 7.27 1.33 -0.08
CA ALA A 32 8.26 2.41 -0.21
C ALA A 32 8.15 3.14 -1.56
N LEU A 33 8.02 2.39 -2.67
CA LEU A 33 7.84 2.99 -4.00
C LEU A 33 6.53 3.78 -4.08
N THR A 34 5.45 3.24 -3.52
CA THR A 34 4.15 3.91 -3.47
C THR A 34 4.25 5.24 -2.73
N LEU A 35 4.93 5.27 -1.58
CA LEU A 35 5.11 6.49 -0.79
C LEU A 35 5.96 7.55 -1.52
N VAL A 36 7.06 7.12 -2.16
CA VAL A 36 7.92 8.03 -2.94
C VAL A 36 7.15 8.63 -4.11
N LEU A 37 6.43 7.80 -4.86
CA LEU A 37 5.62 8.29 -5.97
C LEU A 37 4.48 9.17 -5.46
N LEU A 38 3.79 8.82 -4.38
CA LEU A 38 2.74 9.66 -3.82
C LEU A 38 3.26 11.04 -3.41
N ALA A 39 4.43 11.11 -2.76
CA ALA A 39 5.08 12.38 -2.41
C ALA A 39 5.44 13.20 -3.66
N PHE A 40 5.95 12.55 -4.71
CA PHE A 40 6.22 13.20 -6.00
C PHE A 40 4.94 13.73 -6.65
N GLY A 41 3.87 12.94 -6.66
CA GLY A 41 2.56 13.32 -7.21
C GLY A 41 1.95 14.52 -6.48
N VAL A 42 2.09 14.58 -5.15
CA VAL A 42 1.65 15.74 -4.35
C VAL A 42 2.44 17.00 -4.75
N GLY A 43 3.77 16.90 -4.87
CA GLY A 43 4.62 18.02 -5.30
C GLY A 43 4.26 18.53 -6.70
N MET A 44 4.04 17.62 -7.65
CA MET A 44 3.57 17.96 -9.00
C MET A 44 2.16 18.56 -8.98
N GLY A 45 1.25 18.02 -8.17
CA GLY A 45 -0.12 18.50 -8.04
C GLY A 45 -0.20 19.95 -7.55
N PHE A 46 0.60 20.33 -6.55
CA PHE A 46 0.66 21.71 -6.08
C PHE A 46 1.24 22.70 -7.10
N SER A 47 2.01 22.24 -8.09
CA SER A 47 2.56 23.11 -9.13
C SER A 47 1.52 23.63 -10.12
N VAL A 48 0.37 22.94 -10.26
CA VAL A 48 -0.68 23.25 -11.26
C VAL A 48 -1.98 23.79 -10.64
N VAL A 49 -2.10 23.74 -9.31
CA VAL A 49 -3.24 24.28 -8.56
C VAL A 49 -2.88 25.68 -8.04
N SER A 50 -3.71 26.67 -8.36
CA SER A 50 -3.54 28.03 -7.84
C SER A 50 -4.43 28.25 -6.61
N PRO A 51 -3.91 28.88 -5.55
CA PRO A 51 -4.70 29.24 -4.36
C PRO A 51 -5.59 30.48 -4.56
N TRP A 52 -5.37 31.25 -5.64
CA TRP A 52 -6.15 32.44 -5.97
C TRP A 52 -7.24 32.09 -6.98
N GLY A 53 -8.46 32.62 -6.76
CA GLY A 53 -9.63 32.36 -7.59
C GLY A 53 -9.41 32.70 -9.07
N ASN A 54 -10.05 31.94 -9.97
CA ASN A 54 -10.00 32.08 -11.43
C ASN A 54 -8.65 31.81 -12.11
N SER A 55 -7.70 31.21 -11.39
CA SER A 55 -6.43 30.71 -11.95
C SER A 55 -6.25 29.24 -11.58
N GLY A 56 -5.61 28.45 -12.44
CA GLY A 56 -5.33 27.01 -12.22
C GLY A 56 -6.15 26.05 -13.08
N VAL A 57 -5.83 24.76 -12.97
CA VAL A 57 -6.52 23.66 -13.67
C VAL A 57 -7.93 23.43 -13.11
N SER A 58 -8.90 23.10 -13.98
CA SER A 58 -10.26 22.70 -13.59
C SER A 58 -10.24 21.50 -12.63
N ALA A 59 -11.15 21.46 -11.65
CA ALA A 59 -11.31 20.35 -10.71
C ALA A 59 -11.46 19.00 -11.42
N THR A 60 -12.26 18.94 -12.48
CA THR A 60 -12.49 17.70 -13.25
C THR A 60 -11.22 17.16 -13.90
N THR A 61 -10.38 18.04 -14.46
CA THR A 61 -9.10 17.65 -15.07
C THR A 61 -8.10 17.21 -14.00
N PHE A 62 -8.09 17.89 -12.86
CA PHE A 62 -7.25 17.51 -11.73
C PHE A 62 -7.64 16.14 -11.17
N GLU A 63 -8.92 15.86 -11.01
CA GLU A 63 -9.46 14.58 -10.54
C GLU A 63 -9.09 13.43 -11.49
N ILE A 64 -9.34 13.58 -12.80
CA ILE A 64 -9.02 12.56 -13.80
C ILE A 64 -7.50 12.34 -13.87
N GLY A 65 -6.72 13.42 -13.89
CA GLY A 65 -5.26 13.36 -13.93
C GLY A 65 -4.69 12.66 -12.70
N THR A 66 -5.18 12.99 -11.51
CA THR A 66 -4.80 12.34 -10.25
C THR A 66 -5.22 10.87 -10.23
N GLY A 67 -6.43 10.55 -10.69
CA GLY A 67 -6.90 9.17 -10.79
C GLY A 67 -6.01 8.31 -11.70
N LEU A 68 -5.69 8.81 -12.89
CA LEU A 68 -4.80 8.12 -13.83
C LEU A 68 -3.38 7.98 -13.25
N TYR A 69 -2.89 9.03 -12.60
CA TYR A 69 -1.60 9.01 -11.91
C TYR A 69 -1.55 7.92 -10.84
N LEU A 70 -2.56 7.82 -9.98
CA LEU A 70 -2.64 6.81 -8.92
C LEU A 70 -2.68 5.39 -9.48
N ILE A 71 -3.34 5.17 -10.62
CA ILE A 71 -3.33 3.87 -11.32
C ILE A 71 -1.91 3.52 -11.76
N VAL A 72 -1.18 4.47 -12.36
CA VAL A 72 0.22 4.26 -12.78
C VAL A 72 1.11 3.95 -11.58
N VAL A 73 0.96 4.69 -10.47
CA VAL A 73 1.69 4.42 -9.23
C VAL A 73 1.42 3.00 -8.73
N ALA A 74 0.16 2.59 -8.65
CA ALA A 74 -0.22 1.26 -8.19
C ALA A 74 0.36 0.16 -9.09
N MET A 75 0.34 0.35 -10.42
CA MET A 75 0.91 -0.60 -11.38
C MET A 75 2.43 -0.75 -11.23
N LEU A 76 3.17 0.37 -11.14
CA LEU A 76 4.63 0.36 -11.00
C LEU A 76 5.06 -0.28 -9.67
N ALA A 77 4.44 0.14 -8.57
CA ALA A 77 4.75 -0.39 -7.24
C ALA A 77 4.44 -1.89 -7.11
N SER A 78 3.28 -2.31 -7.63
CA SER A 78 2.86 -3.72 -7.60
C SER A 78 3.80 -4.60 -8.42
N THR A 79 4.20 -4.14 -9.62
CA THR A 79 5.10 -4.90 -10.49
C THR A 79 6.47 -5.09 -9.86
N ILE A 80 7.05 -4.03 -9.28
CA ILE A 80 8.38 -4.09 -8.65
C ILE A 80 8.36 -4.93 -7.37
N GLY A 81 7.37 -4.75 -6.50
CA GLY A 81 7.26 -5.52 -5.26
C GLY A 81 6.99 -7.00 -5.50
N GLY A 82 6.10 -7.33 -6.44
CA GLY A 82 5.84 -8.71 -6.86
C GLY A 82 7.06 -9.37 -7.49
N TYR A 83 7.81 -8.65 -8.32
CA TYR A 83 9.06 -9.15 -8.90
C TYR A 83 10.13 -9.47 -7.85
N ILE A 84 10.30 -8.59 -6.85
CA ILE A 84 11.23 -8.81 -5.73
C ILE A 84 10.80 -10.03 -4.91
N ALA A 85 9.51 -10.16 -4.58
CA ALA A 85 8.99 -11.32 -3.86
C ALA A 85 9.22 -12.63 -4.63
N GLY A 86 9.01 -12.63 -5.95
CA GLY A 86 9.27 -13.78 -6.80
C GLY A 86 10.75 -14.16 -6.90
N ARG A 87 11.66 -13.18 -6.88
CA ARG A 87 13.12 -13.41 -6.95
C ARG A 87 13.74 -13.88 -5.65
N LEU A 88 13.20 -13.47 -4.51
CA LEU A 88 13.72 -13.82 -3.18
C LEU A 88 13.20 -15.15 -2.64
N ARG A 89 12.31 -15.83 -3.37
CA ARG A 89 11.80 -17.15 -2.97
C ARG A 89 12.92 -18.21 -2.96
N THR A 90 12.78 -19.19 -2.08
CA THR A 90 13.65 -20.38 -2.07
C THR A 90 13.43 -21.20 -3.35
N ARG A 91 14.51 -21.69 -3.96
CA ARG A 91 14.44 -22.47 -5.21
C ARG A 91 14.15 -23.93 -4.89
N TRP A 92 13.05 -24.44 -5.43
CA TRP A 92 12.59 -25.81 -5.23
C TRP A 92 13.16 -26.72 -6.32
N VAL A 93 13.88 -27.77 -5.92
CA VAL A 93 14.35 -28.83 -6.83
C VAL A 93 13.36 -29.99 -6.83
N GLY A 94 12.98 -30.49 -8.02
CA GLY A 94 12.10 -31.65 -8.18
C GLY A 94 10.58 -31.37 -8.20
N VAL A 95 10.15 -30.11 -8.25
CA VAL A 95 8.73 -29.73 -8.33
C VAL A 95 8.29 -29.51 -9.79
N HIS A 96 7.07 -29.94 -10.12
CA HIS A 96 6.51 -29.79 -11.46
C HIS A 96 6.37 -28.30 -11.84
N THR A 97 6.63 -27.97 -13.10
CA THR A 97 6.67 -26.59 -13.59
C THR A 97 5.39 -25.79 -13.31
N HIS A 98 4.21 -26.42 -13.37
CA HIS A 98 2.93 -25.75 -13.11
C HIS A 98 2.78 -25.27 -11.65
N GLU A 99 3.23 -26.08 -10.70
CA GLU A 99 3.20 -25.76 -9.27
C GLU A 99 4.16 -24.61 -8.95
N VAL A 100 5.30 -24.56 -9.66
CA VAL A 100 6.26 -23.45 -9.55
C VAL A 100 5.62 -22.11 -9.98
N PHE A 101 4.88 -22.10 -11.10
CA PHE A 101 4.18 -20.90 -11.56
C PHE A 101 3.06 -20.46 -10.60
N PHE A 102 2.31 -21.41 -10.03
CA PHE A 102 1.28 -21.12 -9.05
C PHE A 102 1.88 -20.44 -7.80
N ARG A 103 2.98 -21.00 -7.26
CA ARG A 103 3.66 -20.45 -6.09
C ARG A 103 4.22 -19.05 -6.33
N ASP A 104 4.76 -18.79 -7.51
CA ASP A 104 5.33 -17.48 -7.84
C ASP A 104 4.24 -16.40 -7.91
N THR A 105 3.10 -16.77 -8.50
CA THR A 105 1.91 -15.91 -8.55
C THR A 105 1.34 -15.68 -7.15
N ALA A 106 1.29 -16.72 -6.31
CA ALA A 106 0.83 -16.62 -4.93
C ALA A 106 1.74 -15.71 -4.07
N HIS A 107 3.07 -15.81 -4.23
CA HIS A 107 4.00 -14.91 -3.53
C HIS A 107 3.82 -13.45 -3.98
N GLY A 108 3.66 -13.21 -5.28
CA GLY A 108 3.37 -11.87 -5.81
C GLY A 108 2.04 -11.32 -5.26
N PHE A 109 0.99 -12.13 -5.25
CA PHE A 109 -0.32 -11.74 -4.70
C PHE A 109 -0.27 -11.44 -3.20
N LEU A 110 0.40 -12.29 -2.40
CA LEU A 110 0.57 -12.06 -0.97
C LEU A 110 1.40 -10.81 -0.68
N ALA A 111 2.45 -10.56 -1.47
CA ALA A 111 3.25 -9.35 -1.34
C ALA A 111 2.43 -8.09 -1.65
N TRP A 112 1.60 -8.13 -2.70
CA TRP A 112 0.67 -7.06 -3.02
C TRP A 112 -0.35 -6.81 -1.89
N ALA A 113 -0.98 -7.88 -1.38
CA ALA A 113 -1.97 -7.78 -0.32
C ALA A 113 -1.35 -7.18 0.96
N PHE A 114 -0.16 -7.66 1.35
CA PHE A 114 0.55 -7.17 2.52
C PHE A 114 0.98 -5.70 2.37
N ALA A 115 1.50 -5.31 1.20
CA ALA A 115 1.84 -3.92 0.90
C ALA A 115 0.62 -3.00 0.99
N THR A 116 -0.54 -3.46 0.51
CA THR A 116 -1.80 -2.71 0.53
C THR A 116 -2.27 -2.48 1.96
N VAL A 117 -2.28 -3.52 2.80
CA VAL A 117 -2.64 -3.41 4.22
C VAL A 117 -1.67 -2.47 4.96
N LEU A 118 -0.37 -2.60 4.72
CA LEU A 118 0.64 -1.74 5.34
C LEU A 118 0.47 -0.27 4.94
N SER A 119 0.24 -0.02 3.65
CA SER A 119 0.02 1.34 3.13
C SER A 119 -1.28 1.93 3.69
N ALA A 120 -2.36 1.16 3.76
CA ALA A 120 -3.62 1.59 4.36
C ALA A 120 -3.45 1.95 5.83
N ALA A 121 -2.77 1.10 6.62
CA ALA A 121 -2.49 1.38 8.02
C ALA A 121 -1.66 2.66 8.21
N PHE A 122 -0.62 2.84 7.40
CA PHE A 122 0.21 4.05 7.43
C PHE A 122 -0.58 5.30 7.06
N LEU A 123 -1.42 5.23 6.01
CA LEU A 123 -2.20 6.36 5.54
C LEU A 123 -3.32 6.73 6.53
N THR A 124 -3.97 5.74 7.13
CA THR A 124 -4.93 5.95 8.23
C THR A 124 -4.24 6.60 9.43
N ALA A 125 -3.07 6.11 9.83
CA ALA A 125 -2.31 6.72 10.93
C ALA A 125 -1.92 8.18 10.62
N ALA A 126 -1.45 8.46 9.40
CA ALA A 126 -1.14 9.82 8.96
C ALA A 126 -2.38 10.72 9.00
N ALA A 127 -3.52 10.25 8.49
CA ALA A 127 -4.78 10.99 8.52
C ALA A 127 -5.25 11.27 9.96
N SER A 128 -5.17 10.29 10.86
CA SER A 128 -5.51 10.47 12.27
C SER A 128 -4.61 11.50 12.97
N ASN A 129 -3.32 11.56 12.64
CA ASN A 129 -2.40 12.58 13.19
C ASN A 129 -2.77 14.00 12.73
N ILE A 130 -3.21 14.14 11.47
CA ILE A 130 -3.64 15.44 10.91
C ILE A 130 -4.96 15.90 11.57
N VAL A 131 -5.95 15.00 11.67
CA VAL A 131 -7.27 15.31 12.25
C VAL A 131 -7.19 15.54 13.76
N GLY A 132 -6.31 14.82 14.46
CA GLY A 132 -6.12 14.93 15.90
C GLY A 132 -5.38 16.19 16.38
N GLY A 133 -5.03 17.12 15.48
CA GLY A 133 -4.42 18.40 15.84
C GLY A 133 -2.94 18.33 16.24
N ALA A 134 -2.26 17.22 16.00
CA ALA A 134 -0.85 17.03 16.39
C ALA A 134 0.17 17.69 15.42
N SER A 135 -0.28 18.38 14.37
CA SER A 135 0.60 18.94 13.34
C SER A 135 0.96 20.41 13.60
N SER A 136 1.98 20.67 14.42
CA SER A 136 2.62 22.00 14.52
C SER A 136 3.50 22.35 13.29
N GLY A 137 3.38 21.65 12.15
CA GLY A 137 4.30 21.85 11.01
C GLY A 137 3.84 21.44 9.63
N LEU A 138 2.62 20.91 9.45
CA LEU A 138 2.04 20.72 8.11
C LEU A 138 0.69 21.42 8.08
N ALA A 139 0.56 22.47 7.26
CA ALA A 139 -0.73 23.04 6.93
C ALA A 139 -1.63 21.90 6.38
N PRO A 140 -2.87 21.71 6.88
CA PRO A 140 -3.73 20.66 6.39
C PRO A 140 -4.16 20.98 4.95
N ALA A 141 -3.51 20.36 3.97
CA ALA A 141 -3.89 20.47 2.57
C ALA A 141 -4.99 19.48 2.15
N ALA A 142 -5.77 18.95 3.11
CA ALA A 142 -6.79 17.95 2.84
C ALA A 142 -8.01 18.09 3.74
N SER A 143 -8.66 19.25 3.71
CA SER A 143 -10.12 19.27 3.85
C SER A 143 -10.73 18.95 2.48
N VAL A 144 -10.52 17.71 2.00
CA VAL A 144 -11.40 17.18 0.95
C VAL A 144 -12.74 17.00 1.64
N SER A 145 -13.68 17.86 1.26
CA SER A 145 -15.06 17.89 1.70
C SER A 145 -15.69 16.50 1.62
N THR A 146 -15.59 15.74 2.70
CA THR A 146 -16.63 14.77 3.03
C THR A 146 -17.77 15.60 3.56
N SER A 147 -18.76 15.86 2.71
CA SER A 147 -20.09 16.27 3.12
C SER A 147 -20.67 15.15 3.99
N GLN A 148 -20.29 15.15 5.26
CA GLN A 148 -20.96 14.38 6.29
C GLN A 148 -22.31 15.06 6.49
N SER A 149 -23.33 14.59 5.78
CA SER A 149 -24.72 14.90 6.07
C SER A 149 -25.09 14.20 7.39
N ALA A 150 -24.64 14.78 8.50
CA ALA A 150 -25.20 14.48 9.81
C ALA A 150 -26.48 15.31 9.96
N GLY A 151 -27.60 14.76 9.50
CA GLY A 151 -28.91 15.28 9.86
C GLY A 151 -29.23 14.91 11.30
N SER A 152 -29.33 15.90 12.19
CA SER A 152 -30.32 15.94 13.29
C SER A 152 -30.28 17.28 14.06
N GLY A 153 -31.23 18.17 13.74
CA GLY A 153 -32.05 18.99 14.65
C GLY A 153 -31.43 19.87 15.77
N GLY A 154 -31.29 21.18 15.48
CA GLY A 154 -31.59 22.39 16.30
C GLY A 154 -30.91 22.62 17.67
N PRO A 155 -31.02 23.83 18.29
CA PRO A 155 -31.56 25.12 17.83
C PRO A 155 -30.49 26.24 17.82
N VAL A 156 -30.38 26.98 16.69
CA VAL A 156 -29.64 28.25 16.63
C VAL A 156 -30.59 29.40 16.94
N ASP A 157 -30.77 29.68 18.23
CA ASP A 157 -31.20 31.00 18.68
C ASP A 157 -29.99 31.68 19.34
N TYR A 158 -29.33 32.56 18.59
CA TYR A 158 -28.54 33.65 19.17
C TYR A 158 -28.48 34.83 18.21
N TYR A 159 -29.46 35.71 18.41
CA TYR A 159 -29.52 37.16 18.25
C TYR A 159 -28.41 37.90 17.50
N VAL A 160 -28.83 38.68 16.50
CA VAL A 160 -28.25 39.99 16.18
C VAL A 160 -29.41 40.95 15.87
N ASP A 161 -29.64 41.89 16.79
CA ASP A 161 -30.31 43.19 16.53
C ASP A 161 -29.42 44.08 15.65
#